data_AF-A0A034VZP5-F1
#
_entry.id   AF-A0A034VZP5-F1
#
_cell.length_a   1.000
_cell.length_b   1.000
_cell.length_c   1.000
_cell.angle_alpha   90.00
_cell.angle_beta   90.00
_cell.angle_gamma   90.00
#
_symmetry.space_group_name_H-M   'P 1'
#
loop_
_entity.id
_entity.type
_entity.pdbx_description
1 polymer ?
#
loop_
_entity_poly.entity_id
_entity_poly.type
_entity_poly.pdbx_seq_one_letter_code
_entity_poly.pdbx_strand_id
1 'polypeptide(L)'
;MEYKCDKFSYRPSATVIIATKKKVDANANFEILLFERSTNTAFAPGHCVFPGGTFEEPSDECQEWMDYFKEYGVSSNQLDRLIVKEPNTKRTNPLLSTGKIFSREISLRITACRETFEEVGILFFRNHKTLKKLSSTPTFGEDFEDVNFDRVGWQFAVHKDAKQFLNLCRSLHVVPDLWSLYEWSLWRSPFTAEKRYDTVFYFVSSTKKPTLLLEHSEVKRAMWKTASEYLDLHKNQKIWLPPPQIYELSRLSKYS
;
A
#
# COMPACT_ATOMS: atom_id res chain seq x y z
N MET A 1 26.41 30.15 -19.36
CA MET A 1 26.11 29.64 -18.01
C MET A 1 24.89 28.76 -18.11
N GLU A 2 25.09 27.48 -18.43
CA GLU A 2 24.03 26.48 -18.37
C GLU A 2 23.79 26.17 -16.89
N TYR A 3 22.61 26.50 -16.39
CA TYR A 3 22.16 26.04 -15.10
C TYR A 3 22.03 24.52 -15.17
N LYS A 4 22.99 23.80 -14.58
CA LYS A 4 22.82 22.41 -14.16
C LYS A 4 21.68 22.38 -13.14
N CYS A 5 20.46 22.16 -13.62
CA CYS A 5 19.32 21.81 -12.78
C CYS A 5 19.56 20.37 -12.31
N ASP A 6 20.26 20.22 -11.18
CA ASP A 6 20.48 18.90 -10.58
C ASP A 6 19.13 18.25 -10.25
N LYS A 7 19.00 17.00 -10.68
CA LYS A 7 17.81 16.13 -10.72
C LYS A 7 17.23 15.86 -9.33
N PHE A 8 16.42 16.75 -8.78
CA PHE A 8 15.51 16.38 -7.70
C PHE A 8 14.18 15.90 -8.26
N SER A 9 14.19 14.71 -8.87
CA SER A 9 12.98 14.05 -9.37
C SER A 9 12.14 13.49 -8.21
N TYR A 10 10.83 13.71 -8.25
CA TYR A 10 9.90 13.06 -7.34
C TYR A 10 9.92 11.56 -7.56
N ARG A 11 10.14 10.79 -6.50
CA ARG A 11 10.12 9.32 -6.57
C ARG A 11 8.69 8.81 -6.43
N PRO A 12 8.20 7.97 -7.36
CA PRO A 12 6.92 7.31 -7.19
C PRO A 12 6.92 6.41 -5.95
N SER A 13 5.79 6.37 -5.24
CA SER A 13 5.60 5.57 -4.03
C SER A 13 4.12 5.23 -3.85
N ALA A 14 3.85 4.20 -3.05
CA ALA A 14 2.49 3.78 -2.75
C ALA A 14 2.32 3.49 -1.26
N THR A 15 1.16 3.83 -0.72
CA THR A 15 0.81 3.69 0.69
C THR A 15 -0.57 3.07 0.81
N VAL A 16 -0.79 2.24 1.84
CA VAL A 16 -2.09 1.57 2.10
C VAL A 16 -2.64 1.97 3.45
N ILE A 17 -3.82 2.58 3.45
CA ILE A 17 -4.65 2.79 4.63
C ILE A 17 -5.49 1.53 4.83
N ILE A 18 -5.20 0.81 5.91
CA ILE A 18 -5.88 -0.45 6.24
C ILE A 18 -6.83 -0.19 7.41
N ALA A 19 -8.13 -0.26 7.16
CA ALA A 19 -9.17 -0.10 8.18
C ALA A 19 -9.78 -1.45 8.58
N THR A 20 -10.22 -1.61 9.82
CA THR A 20 -11.00 -2.78 10.26
C THR A 20 -12.14 -2.33 11.18
N LYS A 21 -13.26 -3.07 11.21
CA LYS A 21 -14.38 -2.74 12.08
C LYS A 21 -13.99 -2.88 13.55
N LYS A 22 -14.31 -1.86 14.38
CA LYS A 22 -14.22 -1.98 15.84
C LYS A 22 -15.40 -2.83 16.31
N LYS A 23 -15.14 -3.86 17.12
CA LYS A 23 -16.16 -4.83 17.56
C LYS A 23 -17.19 -4.29 18.57
N VAL A 24 -17.05 -3.06 19.06
CA VAL A 24 -17.57 -2.70 20.40
C VAL A 24 -18.80 -1.77 20.41
N ASP A 25 -19.18 -1.06 19.34
CA ASP A 25 -20.31 -0.11 19.41
C ASP A 25 -21.22 -0.03 18.17
N ALA A 26 -22.46 0.42 18.40
CA ALA A 26 -23.52 0.61 17.41
C ALA A 26 -23.29 1.79 16.44
N ASN A 27 -22.31 2.65 16.73
CA ASN A 27 -21.77 3.63 15.79
C ASN A 27 -20.56 2.98 15.12
N ALA A 28 -20.52 2.97 13.79
CA ALA A 28 -19.53 2.24 13.02
C ALA A 28 -18.14 2.91 13.08
N ASN A 29 -17.44 2.74 14.19
CA ASN A 29 -16.07 3.22 14.35
C ASN A 29 -15.12 2.15 13.78
N PHE A 30 -14.17 2.54 12.92
CA PHE A 30 -13.14 1.65 12.40
C PHE A 30 -11.77 1.96 13.04
N GLU A 31 -10.96 0.93 13.23
CA GLU A 31 -9.57 1.06 13.61
C GLU A 31 -8.69 1.06 12.37
N ILE A 32 -7.63 1.87 12.37
CA ILE A 32 -6.68 2.01 11.28
C ILE A 32 -5.30 1.52 11.73
N LEU A 33 -4.64 0.76 10.87
CA LEU A 33 -3.26 0.32 11.10
C LEU A 33 -2.28 1.45 10.80
N LEU A 34 -1.53 1.87 11.81
CA LEU A 34 -0.27 2.61 11.66
C LEU A 34 0.84 1.84 12.37
N PHE A 35 2.08 2.11 12.00
CA PHE A 35 3.24 1.67 12.76
C PHE A 35 4.25 2.80 12.95
N GLU A 36 5.05 2.68 14.00
CA GLU A 36 6.18 3.56 14.29
C GLU A 36 7.40 3.03 13.56
N ARG A 37 7.96 3.83 12.63
CA ARG A 37 9.19 3.47 11.90
C ARG A 37 10.35 3.33 12.88
N SER A 38 11.26 2.41 12.61
CA SER A 38 12.52 2.32 13.35
C SER A 38 13.35 3.59 13.14
N THR A 39 14.28 3.87 14.07
CA THR A 39 15.18 5.02 13.98
C THR A 39 16.22 4.89 12.85
N ASN A 40 16.38 3.68 12.30
CA ASN A 40 17.35 3.40 11.23
C ASN A 40 16.76 3.58 9.83
N THR A 41 15.48 3.97 9.73
CA THR A 41 14.83 4.16 8.43
C THR A 41 15.28 5.44 7.73
N ALA A 42 15.37 5.40 6.41
CA ALA A 42 15.88 6.51 5.60
C ALA A 42 14.92 7.72 5.54
N PHE A 43 13.64 7.54 5.87
CA PHE A 43 12.64 8.59 5.88
C PHE A 43 11.77 8.46 7.13
N ALA A 44 11.49 9.60 7.77
CA ALA A 44 10.58 9.69 8.89
C ALA A 44 10.91 8.77 10.10
N PRO A 45 12.15 8.79 10.65
CA PRO A 45 12.54 7.91 11.75
C PRO A 45 11.74 8.19 13.02
N GLY A 46 11.21 7.14 13.66
CA GLY A 46 10.37 7.27 14.87
C GLY A 46 8.98 7.88 14.61
N HIS A 47 8.62 8.13 13.36
CA HIS A 47 7.31 8.65 13.00
C HIS A 47 6.30 7.53 12.81
N CYS A 48 5.04 7.81 13.13
CA CYS A 48 3.93 6.90 12.88
C CYS A 48 3.41 7.10 11.45
N VAL A 49 3.41 6.03 10.66
CA VAL A 49 3.02 6.03 9.25
C VAL A 49 2.09 4.85 8.93
N PHE A 50 1.38 4.98 7.81
CA PHE A 50 0.72 3.86 7.16
C PHE A 50 1.75 2.97 6.43
N PRO A 51 1.47 1.68 6.21
CA PRO A 51 2.30 0.83 5.36
C PRO A 51 2.49 1.35 3.95
N GLY A 52 3.70 1.23 3.43
CA GLY A 52 4.04 1.66 2.07
C GLY A 52 5.47 2.14 1.90
N GLY A 53 5.87 2.24 0.64
CA GLY A 53 7.24 2.59 0.30
C GLY A 53 7.40 2.97 -1.17
N THR A 54 8.65 2.87 -1.64
CA THR A 54 9.05 3.43 -2.93
C THR A 54 8.78 2.42 -4.04
N PHE A 55 8.31 2.89 -5.19
CA PHE A 55 8.19 2.06 -6.37
C PHE A 55 9.57 1.63 -6.87
N GLU A 56 9.73 0.33 -7.14
CA GLU A 56 10.96 -0.25 -7.68
C GLU A 56 10.71 -0.82 -9.08
N GLU A 57 11.13 -0.09 -10.11
CA GLU A 57 10.89 -0.47 -11.51
C GLU A 57 11.28 -1.92 -11.85
N PRO A 58 12.44 -2.45 -11.41
CA PRO A 58 12.83 -3.82 -11.74
C PRO A 58 11.96 -4.92 -11.11
N SER A 59 11.14 -4.62 -10.11
CA SER A 59 10.28 -5.60 -9.41
C SER A 59 8.80 -5.31 -9.58
N ASP A 60 8.40 -4.05 -9.56
CA ASP A 60 6.99 -3.63 -9.50
C ASP A 60 6.42 -3.39 -10.91
N GLU A 61 7.28 -3.19 -11.91
CA GLU A 61 6.91 -2.95 -13.31
C GLU A 61 7.76 -3.78 -14.28
N CYS A 62 7.85 -5.08 -14.02
CA CYS A 62 8.56 -6.04 -14.88
C CYS A 62 7.60 -6.86 -15.77
N GLN A 63 8.09 -7.33 -16.92
CA GLN A 63 7.29 -8.08 -17.89
C GLN A 63 6.76 -9.41 -17.29
N GLU A 64 7.51 -9.98 -16.36
CA GLU A 64 7.19 -11.23 -15.67
C GLU A 64 5.87 -11.16 -14.89
N TRP A 65 5.44 -9.97 -14.44
CA TRP A 65 4.11 -9.78 -13.86
C TRP A 65 3.01 -9.98 -14.89
N MET A 66 3.14 -9.40 -16.09
CA MET A 66 2.15 -9.52 -17.15
C MET A 66 2.05 -10.96 -17.66
N ASP A 67 3.19 -11.64 -17.78
CA ASP A 67 3.24 -13.04 -18.16
C ASP A 67 2.58 -13.91 -17.11
N TYR A 68 2.85 -13.65 -15.81
CA TYR A 68 2.24 -14.40 -14.71
C TYR A 68 0.74 -14.13 -14.59
N PHE A 69 0.28 -12.88 -14.74
CA PHE A 69 -1.15 -12.56 -14.75
C PHE A 69 -1.88 -13.32 -15.86
N LYS A 70 -1.29 -13.39 -17.06
CA LYS A 70 -1.85 -14.14 -18.18
C LYS A 70 -1.88 -15.65 -17.90
N GLU A 71 -0.78 -16.23 -17.41
CA GLU A 71 -0.68 -17.64 -17.03
C GLU A 71 -1.72 -18.02 -15.97
N TYR A 72 -1.88 -17.17 -14.95
CA TYR A 72 -2.83 -17.37 -13.86
C TYR A 72 -4.30 -17.18 -14.28
N GLY A 73 -4.56 -16.62 -15.45
CA GLY A 73 -5.90 -16.39 -16.00
C GLY A 73 -6.54 -15.06 -15.59
N VAL A 74 -5.74 -14.05 -15.23
CA VAL A 74 -6.23 -12.66 -15.12
C VAL A 74 -6.48 -12.12 -16.52
N SER A 75 -7.73 -11.78 -16.82
CA SER A 75 -8.10 -11.22 -18.13
C SER A 75 -7.67 -9.76 -18.28
N SER A 76 -7.46 -9.32 -19.51
CA SER A 76 -7.21 -7.90 -19.83
C SER A 76 -8.32 -7.00 -19.29
N ASN A 77 -9.59 -7.43 -19.41
CA ASN A 77 -10.73 -6.69 -18.86
C ASN A 77 -10.68 -6.51 -17.33
N GLN A 78 -10.07 -7.44 -16.59
CA GLN A 78 -9.87 -7.28 -15.15
C GLN A 78 -8.77 -6.26 -14.84
N LEU A 79 -7.66 -6.28 -15.59
CA LEU A 79 -6.59 -5.29 -15.43
C LEU A 79 -7.06 -3.88 -15.85
N ASP A 80 -7.84 -3.78 -16.92
CA ASP A 80 -8.43 -2.53 -17.40
C ASP A 80 -9.33 -1.83 -16.36
N ARG A 81 -9.94 -2.59 -15.45
CA ARG A 81 -10.77 -2.03 -14.35
C ARG A 81 -9.93 -1.35 -13.26
N LEU A 82 -8.64 -1.67 -13.17
CA LEU A 82 -7.71 -1.01 -12.24
C LEU A 82 -7.28 0.38 -12.74
N ILE A 83 -7.54 0.67 -14.01
CA ILE A 83 -7.21 1.92 -14.68
C ILE A 83 -8.45 2.81 -14.63
N VAL A 84 -8.42 3.87 -13.82
CA VAL A 84 -9.56 4.81 -13.77
C VAL A 84 -9.59 5.61 -15.09
N LYS A 85 -10.58 5.26 -15.92
CA LYS A 85 -10.90 5.97 -17.15
C LYS A 85 -11.92 7.07 -16.81
N GLU A 86 -11.46 8.22 -16.30
CA GLU A 86 -12.39 9.36 -16.14
C GLU A 86 -12.80 9.89 -17.52
N PRO A 87 -14.09 9.84 -17.90
CA PRO A 87 -14.51 10.15 -19.27
C PRO A 87 -14.30 11.61 -19.66
N ASN A 88 -14.19 12.53 -18.69
CA ASN A 88 -14.20 13.99 -18.91
C ASN A 88 -13.15 14.77 -18.13
N THR A 89 -12.21 14.10 -17.46
CA THR A 89 -11.02 14.75 -16.92
C THR A 89 -9.81 14.09 -17.55
N LYS A 90 -8.95 14.88 -18.21
CA LYS A 90 -7.60 14.39 -18.49
C LYS A 90 -7.03 14.09 -17.12
N ARG A 91 -6.73 12.82 -16.81
CA ARG A 91 -5.92 12.49 -15.64
C ARG A 91 -4.58 13.19 -15.81
N THR A 92 -4.46 14.36 -15.18
CA THR A 92 -3.33 15.27 -15.36
C THR A 92 -2.14 14.89 -14.49
N ASN A 93 -2.31 13.94 -13.56
CA ASN A 93 -1.22 13.56 -12.66
C ASN A 93 -0.19 12.69 -13.40
N PRO A 94 1.04 13.18 -13.62
CA PRO A 94 2.09 12.42 -14.32
C PRO A 94 2.50 11.14 -13.57
N LEU A 95 2.20 11.03 -12.28
CA LEU A 95 2.51 9.83 -11.51
C LEU A 95 1.86 8.61 -12.14
N LEU A 96 0.55 8.65 -12.41
CA LEU A 96 -0.21 7.46 -12.84
C LEU A 96 -0.15 7.18 -14.35
N SER A 97 0.30 8.15 -15.15
CA SER A 97 0.33 8.08 -16.62
C SER A 97 1.69 7.72 -17.21
N THR A 98 2.72 7.45 -16.39
CA THR A 98 4.12 7.26 -16.82
C THR A 98 4.62 5.81 -16.75
N GLY A 99 3.72 4.83 -16.89
CA GLY A 99 4.10 3.43 -17.04
C GLY A 99 4.87 3.18 -18.35
N LYS A 100 5.93 2.37 -18.27
CA LYS A 100 6.80 1.91 -19.36
C LYS A 100 6.33 0.59 -19.96
N ILE A 101 6.03 -0.43 -19.14
CA ILE A 101 5.62 -1.77 -19.62
C ILE A 101 4.10 -1.91 -19.58
N PHE A 102 3.50 -1.52 -18.45
CA PHE A 102 2.06 -1.49 -18.24
C PHE A 102 1.68 -0.28 -17.39
N SER A 103 0.38 -0.03 -17.18
CA SER A 103 -0.08 1.16 -16.48
C SER A 103 0.55 1.30 -15.08
N ARG A 104 1.04 2.50 -14.75
CA ARG A 104 1.61 2.79 -13.41
C ARG A 104 0.58 2.61 -12.29
N GLU A 105 -0.71 2.68 -12.59
CA GLU A 105 -1.77 2.38 -11.62
C GLU A 105 -1.77 0.92 -11.15
N ILE A 106 -1.36 0.01 -12.02
CA ILE A 106 -1.23 -1.41 -11.71
C ILE A 106 0.08 -1.60 -10.94
N SER A 107 1.19 -1.04 -11.41
CA SER A 107 2.48 -1.24 -10.74
C SER A 107 2.56 -0.59 -9.36
N LEU A 108 1.93 0.57 -9.14
CA LEU A 108 1.84 1.15 -7.79
C LEU A 108 0.94 0.35 -6.85
N ARG A 109 -0.07 -0.38 -7.36
CA ARG A 109 -0.82 -1.34 -6.53
C ARG A 109 0.04 -2.54 -6.15
N ILE A 110 0.90 -3.00 -7.07
CA ILE A 110 1.90 -4.04 -6.77
C ILE A 110 2.87 -3.52 -5.70
N THR A 111 3.41 -2.30 -5.84
CA THR A 111 4.25 -1.65 -4.83
C THR A 111 3.55 -1.62 -3.47
N ALA A 112 2.29 -1.17 -3.40
CA ALA A 112 1.51 -1.14 -2.18
C ALA A 112 1.37 -2.53 -1.53
N CYS A 113 1.07 -3.57 -2.32
CA CYS A 113 0.98 -4.93 -1.80
C CYS A 113 2.33 -5.46 -1.30
N ARG A 114 3.41 -5.24 -2.06
CA ARG A 114 4.77 -5.65 -1.71
C ARG A 114 5.21 -5.02 -0.40
N GLU A 115 5.15 -3.70 -0.31
CA GLU A 115 5.60 -2.92 0.87
C GLU A 115 4.79 -3.29 2.12
N THR A 116 3.47 -3.48 1.98
CA THR A 116 2.65 -3.91 3.12
C THR A 116 3.04 -5.32 3.60
N PHE A 117 3.37 -6.23 2.69
CA PHE A 117 3.88 -7.54 3.07
C PHE A 117 5.27 -7.44 3.70
N GLU A 118 6.14 -6.62 3.14
CA GLU A 118 7.49 -6.40 3.65
C GLU A 118 7.48 -5.85 5.08
N GLU A 119 6.76 -4.76 5.34
CA GLU A 119 6.81 -4.06 6.64
C GLU A 119 6.00 -4.79 7.74
N VAL A 120 4.81 -5.31 7.41
CA VAL A 120 3.86 -5.84 8.41
C VAL A 120 3.32 -7.25 8.08
N GLY A 121 3.84 -7.87 7.02
CA GLY A 121 3.53 -9.25 6.65
C GLY A 121 2.14 -9.47 6.07
N ILE A 122 1.33 -8.42 5.88
CA ILE A 122 -0.04 -8.58 5.36
C ILE A 122 0.06 -8.83 3.85
N LEU A 123 -0.28 -10.05 3.42
CA LEU A 123 -0.29 -10.42 2.01
C LEU A 123 -1.68 -10.25 1.39
N PHE A 124 -1.94 -9.16 0.68
CA PHE A 124 -3.16 -9.01 -0.12
C PHE A 124 -3.14 -9.96 -1.32
N PHE A 125 -3.99 -10.99 -1.36
CA PHE A 125 -3.99 -11.95 -2.47
C PHE A 125 -5.38 -12.38 -2.92
N ARG A 126 -5.44 -12.89 -4.16
CA ARG A 126 -6.58 -13.59 -4.76
C ARG A 126 -6.16 -14.97 -5.25
N ASN A 127 -6.82 -16.01 -4.76
CA ASN A 127 -6.80 -17.34 -5.36
C ASN A 127 -7.78 -17.43 -6.56
N HIS A 128 -7.74 -18.51 -7.35
CA HIS A 128 -8.65 -18.68 -8.50
C HIS A 128 -10.15 -18.57 -8.17
N LYS A 129 -10.58 -18.93 -6.94
CA LYS A 129 -11.99 -18.81 -6.53
C LYS A 129 -12.37 -17.34 -6.32
N THR A 130 -11.57 -16.61 -5.57
CA THR A 130 -11.78 -15.19 -5.24
C THR A 130 -11.55 -14.26 -6.43
N LEU A 131 -10.69 -14.61 -7.38
CA LEU A 131 -10.46 -13.84 -8.61
C LEU A 131 -11.70 -13.80 -9.52
N LYS A 132 -12.52 -14.86 -9.49
CA LYS A 132 -13.81 -14.92 -10.21
C LYS A 132 -14.90 -14.09 -9.55
N LYS A 133 -14.73 -13.74 -8.27
CA LYS A 133 -15.68 -12.99 -7.44
C LYS A 133 -15.12 -11.60 -7.11
N LEU A 134 -14.88 -10.79 -8.14
CA LEU A 134 -14.53 -9.39 -7.92
C LEU A 134 -15.76 -8.65 -7.39
N SER A 135 -15.80 -8.42 -6.07
CA SER A 135 -16.80 -7.54 -5.44
C SER A 135 -16.55 -6.10 -5.86
N SER A 136 -17.61 -5.29 -5.86
CA SER A 136 -17.50 -3.82 -5.99
C SER A 136 -16.99 -3.15 -4.71
N THR A 137 -17.01 -3.83 -3.56
CA THR A 137 -16.51 -3.29 -2.30
C THR A 137 -15.00 -3.55 -2.15
N PRO A 138 -14.21 -2.53 -1.74
CA PRO A 138 -12.76 -2.65 -1.52
C PRO A 138 -12.47 -3.34 -0.18
N THR A 139 -12.95 -4.58 -0.05
CA THR A 139 -12.80 -5.40 1.15
C THR A 139 -11.86 -6.55 0.90
N PHE A 140 -10.87 -6.71 1.78
CA PHE A 140 -10.04 -7.91 1.87
C PHE A 140 -10.38 -8.67 3.15
N GLY A 141 -10.08 -9.98 3.19
CA GLY A 141 -10.18 -10.75 4.43
C GLY A 141 -11.08 -11.99 4.40
N GLU A 142 -11.85 -12.24 3.33
CA GLU A 142 -12.79 -13.38 3.31
C GLU A 142 -12.12 -14.77 3.35
N ASP A 143 -10.82 -14.88 3.07
CA ASP A 143 -10.05 -16.14 3.10
C ASP A 143 -8.61 -15.97 3.67
N PHE A 144 -8.37 -14.95 4.50
CA PHE A 144 -7.02 -14.40 4.76
C PHE A 144 -6.15 -15.16 5.79
N GLU A 145 -6.60 -16.28 6.36
CA GLU A 145 -5.86 -16.97 7.44
C GLU A 145 -5.53 -18.45 7.16
N ASP A 146 -5.94 -19.00 6.02
CA ASP A 146 -5.81 -20.45 5.76
C ASP A 146 -4.60 -20.84 4.90
N VAL A 147 -3.78 -19.89 4.45
CA VAL A 147 -2.52 -20.22 3.76
C VAL A 147 -1.43 -20.39 4.81
N ASN A 148 -1.19 -21.63 5.22
CA ASN A 148 -0.03 -21.96 6.04
C ASN A 148 1.22 -21.98 5.15
N PHE A 149 2.02 -20.91 5.20
CA PHE A 149 3.29 -20.79 4.48
C PHE A 149 4.36 -20.15 5.36
N ASP A 150 5.62 -20.25 4.94
CA ASP A 150 6.76 -19.63 5.64
C ASP A 150 6.75 -18.10 5.47
N ARG A 151 5.84 -17.43 6.19
CA ARG A 151 5.67 -15.98 6.14
C ARG A 151 6.95 -15.24 6.57
N VAL A 152 7.71 -15.80 7.52
CA VAL A 152 8.95 -15.21 8.02
C VAL A 152 10.04 -15.27 6.96
N GLY A 153 10.28 -16.46 6.38
CA GLY A 153 11.28 -16.63 5.32
C GLY A 153 10.94 -15.79 4.08
N TRP A 154 9.68 -15.75 3.67
CA TRP A 154 9.26 -14.93 2.55
C TRP A 154 9.32 -13.43 2.82
N GLN A 155 8.93 -12.96 4.01
CA GLN A 155 9.08 -11.54 4.37
C GLN A 155 10.56 -11.13 4.32
N PHE A 156 11.45 -11.95 4.88
CA PHE A 156 12.88 -11.73 4.80
C PHE A 156 13.38 -11.72 3.34
N ALA A 157 12.94 -12.66 2.51
CA ALA A 157 13.33 -12.73 1.10
C ALA A 157 12.88 -11.50 0.31
N VAL A 158 11.64 -11.03 0.51
CA VAL A 158 11.10 -9.83 -0.14
C VAL A 158 11.83 -8.58 0.32
N HIS A 159 12.10 -8.45 1.62
CA HIS A 159 12.88 -7.33 2.16
C HIS A 159 14.30 -7.26 1.60
N LYS A 160 14.92 -8.41 1.29
CA LYS A 160 16.25 -8.45 0.66
C LYS A 160 16.24 -8.20 -0.84
N ASP A 161 15.18 -8.62 -1.51
CA ASP A 161 15.02 -8.47 -2.95
C ASP A 161 13.53 -8.37 -3.29
N ALA A 162 13.10 -7.16 -3.67
CA ALA A 162 11.72 -6.85 -4.03
C ALA A 162 11.14 -7.78 -5.11
N LYS A 163 11.98 -8.36 -5.98
CA LYS A 163 11.55 -9.32 -7.02
C LYS A 163 11.02 -10.62 -6.44
N GLN A 164 11.40 -10.97 -5.20
CA GLN A 164 10.90 -12.16 -4.53
C GLN A 164 9.40 -12.07 -4.25
N PHE A 165 8.78 -10.88 -4.31
CA PHE A 165 7.34 -10.75 -4.14
C PHE A 165 6.56 -11.47 -5.26
N LEU A 166 7.03 -11.39 -6.51
CA LEU A 166 6.45 -12.17 -7.61
C LEU A 166 6.66 -13.69 -7.39
N ASN A 167 7.83 -14.10 -6.89
CA ASN A 167 8.12 -15.49 -6.61
C ASN A 167 7.26 -16.04 -5.46
N LEU A 168 6.99 -15.22 -4.43
CA LEU A 168 6.05 -15.52 -3.37
C LEU A 168 4.66 -15.81 -3.97
N CYS A 169 4.13 -14.89 -4.80
CA CYS A 169 2.85 -15.08 -5.47
C CYS A 169 2.80 -16.38 -6.29
N ARG A 170 3.85 -16.66 -7.07
CA ARG A 170 4.00 -17.92 -7.83
C ARG A 170 3.99 -19.15 -6.93
N SER A 171 4.77 -19.14 -5.85
CA SER A 171 4.93 -20.27 -4.93
C SER A 171 3.62 -20.63 -4.22
N LEU A 172 2.79 -19.64 -3.92
CA LEU A 172 1.50 -19.81 -3.29
C LEU A 172 0.37 -20.03 -4.30
N HIS A 173 0.66 -19.96 -5.61
CA HIS A 173 -0.32 -19.96 -6.69
C HIS A 173 -1.44 -18.95 -6.44
N VAL A 174 -1.06 -17.68 -6.22
CA VAL A 174 -1.97 -16.55 -6.01
C VAL A 174 -1.50 -15.31 -6.78
N VAL A 175 -2.40 -14.37 -7.02
CA VAL A 175 -2.05 -13.02 -7.51
C VAL A 175 -2.29 -11.98 -6.42
N PRO A 176 -1.56 -10.84 -6.41
CA PRO A 176 -1.85 -9.76 -5.46
C PRO A 176 -3.28 -9.24 -5.66
N ASP A 177 -3.97 -8.91 -4.56
CA ASP A 177 -5.33 -8.38 -4.61
C ASP A 177 -5.35 -6.88 -4.94
N LEU A 178 -5.07 -6.56 -6.20
CA LEU A 178 -5.02 -5.19 -6.71
C LEU A 178 -6.40 -4.51 -6.71
N TRP A 179 -7.48 -5.29 -6.86
CA TRP A 179 -8.84 -4.79 -7.03
C TRP A 179 -9.49 -4.31 -5.73
N SER A 180 -9.05 -4.85 -4.59
CA SER A 180 -9.48 -4.34 -3.28
C SER A 180 -8.86 -3.00 -2.92
N LEU A 181 -7.78 -2.57 -3.60
CA LEU A 181 -7.12 -1.30 -3.35
C LEU A 181 -7.84 -0.14 -4.04
N TYR A 182 -8.65 0.59 -3.28
CA TYR A 182 -9.31 1.80 -3.74
C TYR A 182 -8.33 2.97 -3.77
N GLU A 183 -8.21 3.67 -4.90
CA GLU A 183 -7.39 4.88 -5.00
C GLU A 183 -8.02 6.02 -4.17
N TRP A 184 -7.37 6.39 -3.07
CA TRP A 184 -7.93 7.29 -2.05
C TRP A 184 -7.47 8.74 -2.22
N SER A 185 -6.17 8.95 -2.44
CA SER A 185 -5.60 10.28 -2.67
C SER A 185 -4.22 10.22 -3.32
N LEU A 186 -3.77 11.35 -3.85
CA LEU A 186 -2.44 11.55 -4.42
C LEU A 186 -1.74 12.67 -3.69
N TRP A 187 -0.55 12.39 -3.18
CA TRP A 187 0.27 13.31 -2.41
C TRP A 187 1.57 13.60 -3.12
N ARG A 188 1.93 14.88 -3.18
CA ARG A 188 3.26 15.32 -3.61
C ARG A 188 3.96 15.99 -2.45
N SER A 189 5.17 15.55 -2.16
CA SER A 189 6.01 16.20 -1.14
C SER A 189 6.26 17.67 -1.49
N PRO A 190 6.42 18.58 -0.52
CA PRO A 190 6.83 19.96 -0.82
C PRO A 190 8.16 19.99 -1.58
N PHE A 191 8.33 20.96 -2.50
CA PHE A 191 9.57 21.11 -3.25
C PHE A 191 10.78 21.43 -2.35
N THR A 192 10.56 21.89 -1.12
CA THR A 192 11.61 22.15 -0.14
C THR A 192 12.09 20.90 0.61
N ALA A 193 11.41 19.76 0.46
CA ALA A 193 11.82 18.52 1.10
C ALA A 193 13.12 17.97 0.48
N GLU A 194 14.02 17.48 1.34
CA GLU A 194 15.27 16.82 0.93
C GLU A 194 14.97 15.55 0.12
N LYS A 195 14.04 14.73 0.61
CA LYS A 195 13.51 13.54 -0.07
C LYS A 195 12.11 13.84 -0.58
N ARG A 196 11.91 13.70 -1.89
CA ARG A 196 10.66 14.05 -2.56
C ARG A 196 9.99 12.82 -3.14
N TYR A 197 8.70 12.70 -2.85
CA TYR A 197 7.88 11.59 -3.28
C TYR A 197 6.58 12.09 -3.90
N ASP A 198 6.16 11.38 -4.94
CA ASP A 198 4.79 11.36 -5.43
C ASP A 198 4.18 10.04 -4.95
N THR A 199 3.25 10.13 -4.01
CA THR A 199 2.68 8.99 -3.29
C THR A 199 1.22 8.83 -3.62
N VAL A 200 0.84 7.66 -4.11
CA VAL A 200 -0.56 7.25 -4.14
C VAL A 200 -0.94 6.59 -2.83
N PHE A 201 -2.05 7.03 -2.25
CA PHE A 201 -2.65 6.40 -1.09
C PHE A 201 -3.79 5.52 -1.58
N TYR A 202 -3.74 4.25 -1.22
CA TYR A 202 -4.82 3.30 -1.37
C TYR A 202 -5.55 3.13 -0.05
N PHE A 203 -6.84 2.84 -0.12
CA PHE A 203 -7.66 2.46 1.03
C PHE A 203 -8.19 1.05 0.85
N VAL A 204 -8.18 0.27 1.93
CA VAL A 204 -8.78 -1.05 1.96
C VAL A 204 -9.44 -1.30 3.32
N SER A 205 -10.63 -1.87 3.30
CA SER A 205 -11.34 -2.31 4.49
C SER A 205 -11.10 -3.80 4.73
N SER A 206 -10.76 -4.17 5.96
CA SER A 206 -10.56 -5.54 6.38
C SER A 206 -11.79 -6.07 7.09
N THR A 207 -12.32 -7.20 6.63
CA THR A 207 -13.46 -7.87 7.27
C THR A 207 -13.10 -8.46 8.63
N LYS A 208 -11.82 -8.82 8.83
CA LYS A 208 -11.25 -9.31 10.10
C LYS A 208 -9.88 -8.70 10.33
N LYS A 209 -9.60 -8.29 11.57
CA LYS A 209 -8.30 -7.73 11.97
C LYS A 209 -7.17 -8.75 11.67
N PRO A 210 -6.24 -8.47 10.74
CA PRO A 210 -5.21 -9.42 10.35
C PRO A 210 -4.12 -9.54 11.41
N THR A 211 -3.51 -10.73 11.50
CA THR A 211 -2.32 -10.95 12.31
C THR A 211 -1.11 -10.30 11.65
N LEU A 212 -0.37 -9.46 12.38
CA LEU A 212 0.81 -8.75 11.89
C LEU A 212 2.07 -9.59 12.10
N LEU A 213 3.02 -9.48 11.17
CA LEU A 213 4.40 -9.94 11.31
C LEU A 213 5.29 -8.74 11.00
N LEU A 214 5.93 -8.18 12.03
CA LEU A 214 6.67 -6.93 11.87
C LEU A 214 8.10 -7.20 11.43
N GLU A 215 8.55 -6.52 10.38
CA GLU A 215 9.97 -6.47 10.05
C GLU A 215 10.65 -5.47 11.00
N HIS A 216 11.44 -5.96 11.95
CA HIS A 216 11.91 -5.13 13.07
C HIS A 216 13.02 -4.15 12.72
N SER A 217 13.69 -4.31 11.58
CA SER A 217 14.65 -3.32 11.09
C SER A 217 13.94 -2.06 10.58
N GLU A 218 12.70 -2.18 10.12
CA GLU A 218 11.88 -1.07 9.61
C GLU A 218 10.78 -0.61 10.56
N VAL A 219 10.22 -1.54 11.35
CA VAL A 219 9.03 -1.33 12.17
C VAL A 219 9.34 -1.59 13.64
N LYS A 220 9.27 -0.52 14.45
CA LYS A 220 9.48 -0.62 15.90
C LYS A 220 8.27 -1.22 16.61
N ARG A 221 7.08 -0.77 16.26
CA ARG A 221 5.80 -1.30 16.79
C ARG A 221 4.64 -0.90 15.89
N ALA A 222 3.60 -1.72 15.87
CA ALA A 222 2.35 -1.42 15.16
C ALA A 222 1.20 -1.17 16.14
N MET A 223 0.21 -0.38 15.70
CA MET A 223 -0.96 -0.01 16.48
C MET A 223 -2.21 -0.08 15.61
N TRP A 224 -3.33 -0.40 16.24
CA TRP A 224 -4.66 -0.26 15.68
C TRP A 224 -5.42 0.70 16.57
N LYS A 225 -5.81 1.85 16.04
CA LYS A 225 -6.57 2.89 16.76
C LYS A 225 -7.53 3.58 15.81
N THR A 226 -8.55 4.23 16.35
CA THR A 226 -9.38 5.14 15.56
C THR A 226 -8.56 6.34 15.07
N ALA A 227 -9.05 7.00 14.02
CA ALA A 227 -8.40 8.21 13.52
C ALA A 227 -8.28 9.30 14.59
N SER A 228 -9.34 9.52 15.37
CA SER A 228 -9.37 10.50 16.46
C SER A 228 -8.34 10.20 17.54
N GLU A 229 -8.17 8.94 17.94
CA GLU A 229 -7.14 8.56 18.91
C GLU A 229 -5.72 8.85 18.42
N TYR A 230 -5.41 8.63 17.13
CA TYR A 230 -4.10 8.99 16.59
C TYR A 230 -3.85 10.50 16.59
N LEU A 231 -4.88 11.29 16.22
CA LEU A 231 -4.80 12.75 16.24
C LEU A 231 -4.59 13.27 17.66
N ASP A 232 -5.27 12.69 18.66
CA ASP A 232 -5.08 13.01 20.06
C ASP A 232 -3.68 12.65 20.57
N LEU A 233 -3.16 11.47 20.20
CA LEU A 233 -1.79 11.08 20.53
C LEU A 233 -0.77 12.03 19.93
N HIS A 234 -0.99 12.49 18.69
CA HIS A 234 -0.11 13.44 18.03
C HIS A 234 -0.16 14.82 18.69
N LYS A 235 -1.37 15.33 18.94
CA LYS A 235 -1.59 16.61 19.64
C LYS A 235 -0.93 16.63 21.03
N ASN A 236 -0.98 15.51 21.73
CA ASN A 236 -0.36 15.33 23.05
C ASN A 236 1.12 14.92 22.99
N GLN A 237 1.76 15.02 21.81
CA GLN A 237 3.18 14.73 21.60
C GLN A 237 3.61 13.31 22.02
N LYS A 238 2.67 12.35 22.01
CA LYS A 238 2.94 10.93 22.30
C LYS A 238 3.41 10.16 21.08
N ILE A 239 3.05 10.62 19.90
CA ILE A 239 3.55 10.14 18.61
C ILE A 239 3.79 11.33 17.68
N TRP A 240 4.65 11.15 16.67
CA TRP A 240 4.77 12.11 15.59
C TRP A 240 4.11 11.56 14.33
N LEU A 241 3.26 12.35 13.68
CA LEU A 241 2.60 12.01 12.42
C LEU A 241 3.11 12.97 11.34
N PRO A 242 3.59 12.48 10.18
CA PRO A 242 3.91 13.37 9.07
C PRO A 242 2.65 14.04 8.49
N PRO A 243 2.80 15.16 7.75
CA PRO A 243 1.66 15.92 7.26
C PRO A 243 0.61 15.12 6.46
N PRO A 244 0.99 14.20 5.54
CA PRO A 244 0.01 13.36 4.85
C PRO A 244 -0.82 12.50 5.81
N GLN A 245 -0.20 11.95 6.85
CA GLN A 245 -0.84 11.10 7.85
C GLN A 245 -1.83 11.91 8.69
N ILE A 246 -1.45 13.11 9.15
CA ILE A 246 -2.36 14.00 9.88
C ILE A 246 -3.59 14.32 9.04
N TYR A 247 -3.39 14.69 7.77
CA TYR A 247 -4.49 15.07 6.89
C TYR A 247 -5.43 13.90 6.62
N GLU A 248 -4.90 12.72 6.26
CA GLU A 248 -5.75 11.58 5.95
C GLU A 248 -6.47 11.05 7.19
N LEU A 249 -5.83 11.06 8.36
CA LEU A 249 -6.50 10.75 9.62
C LEU A 249 -7.61 11.78 9.94
N SER A 250 -7.37 13.06 9.71
CA SER A 250 -8.39 14.11 9.91
C SER A 250 -9.57 13.98 8.94
N ARG A 251 -9.37 13.42 7.74
CA ARG A 251 -10.46 13.06 6.83
C ARG A 251 -11.21 11.85 7.33
N LEU A 252 -10.50 10.81 7.74
CA LEU A 252 -11.07 9.54 8.20
C LEU A 252 -11.84 9.69 9.51
N SER A 253 -11.45 10.62 10.39
CA SER A 253 -12.14 10.88 11.65
C SER A 253 -13.57 11.42 11.47
N LYS A 254 -13.93 11.88 10.26
CA LYS A 254 -15.31 12.31 9.93
C LYS A 254 -16.26 11.13 9.65
N TYR A 255 -15.70 9.95 9.44
CA TYR A 255 -16.43 8.71 9.18
C TYR A 255 -16.32 7.72 10.35
N SER A 256 -15.57 8.11 11.39
CA SER A 256 -15.31 7.32 12.60
C SER A 256 -16.27 7.66 13.72
#